data_AF-A0A3N5EGI7-F1
#
_entry.id   AF-A0A3N5EGI7-F1
#
_cell.length_a   1.000
_cell.length_b   1.000
_cell.length_c   1.000
_cell.angle_alpha   90.00
_cell.angle_beta   90.00
_cell.angle_gamma   90.00
#
_symmetry.space_group_name_H-M   'P 1'
#
loop_
_entity.id
_entity.type
_entity.pdbx_description
1 polymer ?
#
loop_
_entity_poly.entity_id
_entity_poly.type
_entity_poly.pdbx_seq_one_letter_code
_entity_poly.pdbx_strand_id
1 'polypeptide(L)'
;MTLALLLLLAVQQPDPVPPVPPPKSWDRFTMLMWQYQTDVIRDKAAYESLNLRGFHVDRRNDKLQAFARESGWPYYVDHAADKGFLHLGKRVDPISGKKEVVVRPNSLCDPKVLRDMKRILTENVTAAKGSSVVAYAFDDEISTGNFTSPIETDGHPLSVAGYRKFLQSIYGTIDRLNAQYGTSYAGFDAVEPKSYEAVREHLKPDALGRVNL
;
A
#
# COMPACT_ATOMS: atom_id res chain seq x y z
N MET A 1 24.23 -17.92 50.24
CA MET A 1 23.10 -18.63 49.60
C MET A 1 22.16 -17.59 49.03
N THR A 2 22.19 -17.39 47.72
CA THR A 2 21.41 -16.37 47.02
C THR A 2 20.12 -17.04 46.52
N LEU A 3 18.97 -16.64 47.04
CA LEU A 3 17.67 -17.11 46.55
C LEU A 3 17.36 -16.39 45.24
N ALA A 4 17.38 -17.11 44.12
CA ALA A 4 16.87 -16.63 42.85
C ALA A 4 15.34 -16.75 42.84
N LEU A 5 14.64 -15.62 42.76
CA LEU A 5 13.19 -15.56 42.58
C LEU A 5 12.88 -15.72 41.09
N LEU A 6 12.49 -16.93 40.68
CA LEU A 6 11.92 -17.18 39.35
C LEU A 6 10.44 -16.72 39.35
N LEU A 7 10.15 -15.57 38.74
CA LEU A 7 8.78 -15.23 38.37
C LEU A 7 8.41 -16.01 37.10
N LEU A 8 7.72 -17.14 37.27
CA LEU A 8 6.91 -17.72 36.21
C LEU A 8 5.62 -16.89 36.11
N LEU A 9 5.55 -16.01 35.12
CA LEU A 9 4.28 -15.43 34.69
C LEU A 9 3.45 -16.56 34.07
N ALA A 10 2.50 -17.10 34.84
CA ALA A 10 1.48 -17.97 34.29
C ALA A 10 0.67 -17.17 33.25
N VAL A 11 0.80 -17.54 31.97
CA VAL A 11 -0.11 -17.05 30.94
C VAL A 11 -1.48 -17.58 31.29
N GLN A 12 -2.34 -16.71 31.82
CA GLN A 12 -3.74 -17.03 32.07
C GLN A 12 -4.34 -17.52 30.75
N GLN A 13 -4.90 -18.73 30.77
CA GLN A 13 -5.73 -19.19 29.65
C GLN A 13 -6.82 -18.13 29.45
N PRO A 14 -7.02 -17.61 28.23
CA PRO A 14 -8.05 -16.62 28.00
C PRO A 14 -9.40 -17.21 28.39
N ASP A 15 -10.25 -16.40 29.01
CA ASP A 15 -11.60 -16.83 29.37
C ASP A 15 -12.31 -17.35 28.11
N PRO A 16 -13.04 -18.47 28.21
CA PRO A 16 -13.77 -19.01 27.07
C PRO A 16 -14.81 -17.98 26.61
N VAL A 17 -14.59 -17.43 25.42
CA VAL A 17 -15.55 -16.52 24.77
C VAL A 17 -16.73 -17.36 24.25
N PRO A 18 -17.97 -17.08 24.66
CA PRO A 18 -19.12 -17.82 24.17
C PRO A 18 -19.25 -17.65 22.65
N PRO A 19 -19.60 -18.71 21.90
CA PRO A 19 -19.81 -18.60 20.47
C PRO A 19 -21.01 -17.69 20.19
N VAL A 20 -20.76 -16.60 19.46
CA VAL A 20 -21.82 -15.70 18.98
C VAL A 20 -22.10 -16.05 17.52
N PRO A 21 -23.33 -16.46 17.15
CA PRO A 21 -23.65 -16.72 15.77
C PRO A 21 -23.55 -15.43 14.94
N PRO A 22 -23.08 -15.48 13.69
CA PRO A 22 -23.09 -14.32 12.81
C PRO A 22 -24.51 -13.76 12.63
N PRO A 23 -24.69 -12.44 12.63
CA PRO A 23 -26.02 -11.85 12.40
C PRO A 23 -26.46 -12.08 10.96
N LYS A 24 -27.76 -12.35 10.74
CA LYS A 24 -28.33 -12.58 9.40
C LYS A 24 -28.09 -11.44 8.40
N SER A 25 -27.82 -10.22 8.89
CA SER A 25 -27.49 -9.09 8.02
C SER A 25 -26.20 -9.31 7.21
N TRP A 26 -25.32 -10.21 7.66
CA TRP A 26 -24.10 -10.57 6.96
C TRP A 26 -24.35 -11.34 5.66
N ASP A 27 -25.49 -12.00 5.51
CA ASP A 27 -25.89 -12.69 4.27
C ASP A 27 -26.03 -11.74 3.07
N ARG A 28 -26.01 -10.42 3.31
CA ARG A 28 -26.03 -9.37 2.28
C ARG A 28 -24.65 -9.05 1.71
N PHE A 29 -23.58 -9.57 2.29
CA PHE A 29 -22.21 -9.22 1.95
C PHE A 29 -21.43 -10.45 1.48
N THR A 30 -20.67 -10.27 0.40
CA THR A 30 -19.60 -11.21 0.06
C THR A 30 -18.39 -10.89 0.92
N MET A 31 -18.15 -11.71 1.95
CA MET A 31 -16.98 -11.55 2.82
C MET A 31 -15.78 -12.29 2.22
N LEU A 32 -14.72 -11.55 1.90
CA LEU A 32 -13.46 -12.10 1.38
C LEU A 32 -12.40 -12.02 2.47
N MET A 33 -12.03 -13.16 3.05
CA MET A 33 -11.14 -13.18 4.20
C MET A 33 -9.66 -13.07 3.80
N TRP A 34 -8.97 -12.08 4.37
CA TRP A 34 -7.52 -12.02 4.33
C TRP A 34 -6.94 -13.07 5.29
N GLN A 35 -5.94 -13.82 4.82
CA GLN A 35 -5.47 -15.03 5.51
C GLN A 35 -4.16 -14.74 6.24
N TYR A 36 -4.23 -14.50 7.54
CA TYR A 36 -3.07 -14.42 8.43
C TYR A 36 -3.13 -15.53 9.46
N GLN A 37 -2.14 -16.41 9.40
CA GLN A 37 -2.07 -17.64 10.22
C GLN A 37 -3.22 -18.65 9.96
N THR A 38 -4.20 -18.31 9.11
CA THR A 38 -5.24 -19.21 8.60
C THR A 38 -4.91 -19.70 7.18
N ASP A 39 -5.49 -20.82 6.78
CA ASP A 39 -5.45 -21.34 5.40
C ASP A 39 -6.84 -21.85 5.03
N VAL A 40 -7.44 -21.32 3.96
CA VAL A 40 -8.83 -21.62 3.57
C VAL A 40 -9.06 -23.10 3.24
N ILE A 41 -8.03 -23.82 2.80
CA ILE A 41 -8.14 -25.25 2.48
C ILE A 41 -8.06 -26.08 3.77
N ARG A 42 -7.08 -25.79 4.64
CA ARG A 42 -6.90 -26.46 5.94
C ARG A 42 -8.06 -26.18 6.89
N ASP A 43 -8.51 -24.93 6.94
CA ASP A 43 -9.46 -24.40 7.92
C ASP A 43 -10.89 -24.30 7.36
N LYS A 44 -11.17 -24.98 6.23
CA LYS A 44 -12.46 -24.92 5.52
C LYS A 44 -13.67 -25.11 6.42
N ALA A 45 -13.62 -26.06 7.35
CA ALA A 45 -14.73 -26.32 8.27
C ALA A 45 -15.01 -25.14 9.22
N ALA A 46 -13.97 -24.43 9.65
CA ALA A 46 -14.11 -23.23 10.48
C ALA A 46 -14.65 -22.04 9.68
N TYR A 47 -14.24 -21.90 8.42
CA TYR A 47 -14.82 -20.93 7.50
C TYR A 47 -16.31 -21.18 7.30
N GLU A 48 -16.69 -22.43 7.04
CA GLU A 48 -18.10 -22.82 6.84
C GLU A 48 -18.95 -22.63 8.09
N SER A 49 -18.43 -22.93 9.29
CA SER A 49 -19.17 -22.73 10.55
C SER A 49 -19.47 -21.26 10.86
N LEU A 50 -18.67 -20.34 10.29
CA LEU A 50 -18.83 -18.89 10.42
C LEU A 50 -19.54 -18.26 9.21
N ASN A 51 -20.04 -19.06 8.27
CA ASN A 51 -20.60 -18.60 6.98
C ASN A 51 -19.61 -17.73 6.17
N LEU A 52 -18.31 -18.00 6.30
CA LEU A 52 -17.27 -17.38 5.48
C LEU A 52 -17.01 -18.29 4.28
N ARG A 53 -17.30 -17.78 3.07
CA ARG A 53 -17.10 -18.52 1.81
C ARG A 53 -16.27 -17.75 0.80
N GLY A 54 -15.51 -16.77 1.25
CA GLY A 54 -14.60 -16.02 0.39
C GLY A 54 -13.25 -15.78 1.04
N PHE A 55 -12.23 -15.60 0.21
CA PHE A 55 -10.84 -15.52 0.64
C PHE A 55 -10.01 -14.63 -0.28
N HIS A 56 -8.71 -14.51 0.00
CA HIS A 56 -7.76 -13.85 -0.88
C HIS A 56 -6.75 -14.84 -1.47
N VAL A 57 -6.26 -14.53 -2.67
CA VAL A 57 -5.10 -15.20 -3.27
C VAL A 57 -4.00 -14.19 -3.44
N ASP A 58 -2.86 -14.40 -2.78
CA ASP A 58 -1.68 -13.57 -2.97
C ASP A 58 -1.04 -13.84 -4.35
N ARG A 59 -1.00 -12.82 -5.22
CA ARG A 59 -0.51 -12.88 -6.61
C ARG A 59 -1.12 -14.07 -7.37
N ARG A 60 -0.27 -14.87 -8.02
CA ARG A 60 -0.60 -16.18 -8.56
C ARG A 60 -0.35 -17.25 -7.49
N ASN A 61 -1.39 -18.03 -7.23
CA ASN A 61 -1.29 -19.25 -6.42
C ASN A 61 -2.15 -20.35 -7.04
N ASP A 62 -1.53 -21.27 -7.78
CA ASP A 62 -2.25 -22.28 -8.54
C ASP A 62 -3.10 -23.20 -7.65
N LYS A 63 -2.63 -23.50 -6.43
CA LYS A 63 -3.35 -24.34 -5.46
C LYS A 63 -4.65 -23.68 -5.01
N LEU A 64 -4.58 -22.43 -4.56
CA LEU A 64 -5.75 -21.69 -4.10
C LEU A 64 -6.72 -21.38 -5.25
N GLN A 65 -6.20 -21.12 -6.44
CA GLN A 65 -7.04 -20.91 -7.63
C GLN A 65 -7.72 -22.20 -8.09
N ALA A 66 -7.06 -23.36 -7.99
CA ALA A 66 -7.69 -24.66 -8.22
C ALA A 66 -8.81 -24.92 -7.19
N PHE A 67 -8.55 -24.65 -5.92
CA PHE A 67 -9.58 -24.73 -4.87
C PHE A 67 -10.78 -23.81 -5.15
N ALA A 68 -10.54 -22.58 -5.62
CA ALA A 68 -11.60 -21.65 -6.02
C ALA A 68 -12.47 -22.23 -7.14
N ARG A 69 -11.86 -22.86 -8.15
CA ARG A 69 -12.57 -23.51 -9.27
C ARG A 69 -13.40 -24.70 -8.81
N GLU A 70 -12.87 -25.51 -7.90
CA GLU A 70 -13.55 -26.70 -7.38
C GLU A 70 -14.72 -26.33 -6.44
N SER A 71 -14.49 -25.39 -5.53
CA SER A 71 -15.46 -25.01 -4.51
C SER A 71 -16.48 -23.97 -4.98
N GLY A 72 -16.15 -23.19 -6.00
CA GLY A 72 -16.90 -22.01 -6.44
C GLY A 72 -16.82 -20.83 -5.47
N TRP A 73 -15.95 -20.88 -4.45
CA TRP A 73 -15.83 -19.83 -3.43
C TRP A 73 -15.21 -18.56 -4.02
N PRO A 74 -15.85 -17.38 -3.91
CA PRO A 74 -15.29 -16.15 -4.44
C PRO A 74 -13.97 -15.77 -3.79
N TYR A 75 -13.09 -15.16 -4.56
CA TYR A 75 -11.84 -14.60 -4.02
C TYR A 75 -11.42 -13.33 -4.74
N TYR A 76 -10.56 -12.54 -4.11
CA TYR A 76 -9.82 -11.48 -4.80
C TYR A 76 -8.35 -11.85 -4.91
N VAL A 77 -7.70 -11.36 -5.98
CA VAL A 77 -6.24 -11.44 -6.09
C VAL A 77 -5.65 -10.25 -5.34
N ASP A 78 -4.89 -10.54 -4.30
CA ASP A 78 -4.08 -9.58 -3.58
C ASP A 78 -2.72 -9.40 -4.29
N HIS A 79 -2.08 -8.24 -4.11
CA HIS A 79 -0.81 -7.90 -4.74
C HIS A 79 -0.75 -8.26 -6.24
N ALA A 80 -1.81 -7.96 -7.00
CA ALA A 80 -1.90 -8.32 -8.42
C ALA A 80 -0.75 -7.70 -9.24
N ALA A 81 -0.21 -6.55 -8.81
CA ALA A 81 0.95 -5.90 -9.41
C ALA A 81 2.30 -6.35 -8.84
N ASP A 82 2.31 -7.28 -7.88
CA ASP A 82 3.45 -7.67 -7.04
C ASP A 82 4.00 -6.52 -6.17
N LYS A 83 4.69 -6.90 -5.10
CA LYS A 83 5.41 -5.98 -4.23
C LYS A 83 6.68 -5.48 -4.92
N GLY A 84 7.09 -4.28 -4.55
CA GLY A 84 8.29 -3.61 -5.03
C GLY A 84 8.01 -2.50 -6.02
N PHE A 85 6.85 -2.49 -6.69
CA PHE A 85 6.42 -1.38 -7.54
C PHE A 85 5.68 -0.30 -6.73
N LEU A 86 4.57 -0.68 -6.10
CA LEU A 86 3.72 0.23 -5.34
C LEU A 86 4.10 0.20 -3.85
N HIS A 87 4.15 -0.99 -3.25
CA HIS A 87 4.71 -1.24 -1.93
C HIS A 87 6.21 -1.52 -2.00
N LEU A 88 7.05 -0.61 -1.49
CA LEU A 88 8.50 -0.71 -1.65
C LEU A 88 9.18 -1.67 -0.67
N GLY A 89 8.57 -1.97 0.47
CA GLY A 89 9.21 -2.72 1.56
C GLY A 89 10.59 -2.13 1.90
N LYS A 90 11.63 -2.95 1.96
CA LYS A 90 13.02 -2.51 2.21
C LYS A 90 13.59 -1.55 1.17
N ARG A 91 12.96 -1.41 -0.01
CA ARG A 91 13.35 -0.42 -1.02
C ARG A 91 12.95 1.00 -0.62
N VAL A 92 12.35 1.20 0.55
CA VAL A 92 12.06 2.55 1.07
C VAL A 92 13.30 3.26 1.62
N ASP A 93 14.32 2.51 2.08
CA ASP A 93 15.51 3.07 2.74
C ASP A 93 16.27 4.12 1.91
N PRO A 94 16.41 3.97 0.57
CA PRO A 94 17.08 4.97 -0.27
C PRO A 94 16.32 6.29 -0.39
N ILE A 95 15.04 6.34 -0.03
CA ILE A 95 14.18 7.53 -0.21
C ILE A 95 13.60 8.08 1.10
N SER A 96 13.73 7.34 2.20
CA SER A 96 13.31 7.80 3.52
C SER A 96 14.33 8.78 4.10
N GLY A 97 13.83 9.87 4.70
CA GLY A 97 14.65 10.83 5.44
C GLY A 97 15.68 11.58 4.59
N LYS A 98 15.42 11.75 3.29
CA LYS A 98 16.36 12.45 2.39
C LYS A 98 16.07 13.95 2.35
N LYS A 99 17.14 14.74 2.42
CA LYS A 99 17.10 16.21 2.31
C LYS A 99 17.00 16.71 0.86
N GLU A 100 17.22 15.81 -0.09
CA GLU A 100 17.11 16.06 -1.51
C GLU A 100 16.02 15.17 -2.08
N VAL A 101 15.38 15.63 -3.16
CA VAL A 101 14.43 14.82 -3.91
C VAL A 101 15.21 13.77 -4.69
N VAL A 102 14.96 12.51 -4.40
CA VAL A 102 15.66 11.37 -5.00
C VAL A 102 14.74 10.58 -5.93
N VAL A 103 15.31 9.88 -6.90
CA VAL A 103 14.55 9.01 -7.79
C VAL A 103 13.93 7.87 -6.99
N ARG A 104 12.62 7.68 -7.15
CA ARG A 104 11.91 6.59 -6.49
C ARG A 104 12.39 5.25 -7.04
N PRO A 105 12.68 4.25 -6.17
CA PRO A 105 12.80 2.87 -6.59
C PRO A 105 11.54 2.46 -7.35
N ASN A 106 11.72 2.04 -8.59
CA ASN A 106 10.61 1.77 -9.51
C ASN A 106 9.67 2.97 -9.70
N SER A 107 10.23 4.09 -10.20
CA SER A 107 9.44 5.25 -10.66
C SER A 107 8.27 4.82 -11.55
N LEU A 108 7.06 5.28 -11.22
CA LEU A 108 5.86 5.03 -12.04
C LEU A 108 5.82 5.88 -13.32
N CYS A 109 6.76 6.81 -13.49
CA CYS A 109 6.94 7.55 -14.73
C CYS A 109 7.95 6.87 -15.67
N ASP A 110 8.75 5.91 -15.20
CA ASP A 110 9.67 5.15 -16.06
C ASP A 110 8.88 4.15 -16.92
N PRO A 111 8.91 4.28 -18.28
CA PRO A 111 8.24 3.34 -19.16
C PRO A 111 8.67 1.88 -18.99
N LYS A 112 9.92 1.63 -18.57
CA LYS A 112 10.40 0.28 -18.28
C LYS A 112 9.68 -0.31 -17.07
N VAL A 113 9.60 0.44 -15.98
CA VAL A 113 8.90 0.02 -14.76
C VAL A 113 7.43 -0.25 -15.05
N LEU A 114 6.77 0.61 -15.82
CA LEU A 114 5.38 0.42 -16.23
C LEU A 114 5.19 -0.85 -17.09
N ARG A 115 6.13 -1.16 -17.99
CA ARG A 115 6.09 -2.41 -18.77
C ARG A 115 6.25 -3.63 -17.86
N ASP A 116 7.20 -3.59 -16.94
CA ASP A 116 7.46 -4.69 -16.01
C ASP A 116 6.25 -4.97 -15.10
N MET A 117 5.64 -3.92 -14.55
CA MET A 117 4.43 -4.01 -13.72
C MET A 117 3.23 -4.55 -14.53
N LYS A 118 3.03 -4.05 -15.77
CA LYS A 118 1.97 -4.55 -16.67
C LYS A 118 2.13 -6.03 -17.02
N ARG A 119 3.37 -6.49 -17.21
CA ARG A 119 3.66 -7.89 -17.48
C ARG A 119 3.22 -8.76 -16.29
N ILE A 120 3.61 -8.41 -15.07
CA ILE A 120 3.22 -9.13 -13.85
C ILE A 120 1.70 -9.11 -13.64
N LEU A 121 1.06 -7.95 -13.80
CA LEU A 121 -0.40 -7.83 -13.75
C LEU A 121 -1.07 -8.77 -14.76
N THR A 122 -0.55 -8.83 -15.99
CA THR A 122 -1.08 -9.70 -17.04
C THR A 122 -0.96 -11.16 -16.67
N GLU A 123 0.18 -11.58 -16.11
CA GLU A 123 0.43 -12.95 -15.64
C GLU A 123 -0.56 -13.33 -14.52
N ASN A 124 -0.67 -12.50 -13.48
CA ASN A 124 -1.54 -12.76 -12.32
C ASN A 124 -3.03 -12.75 -12.70
N VAL A 125 -3.47 -11.76 -13.50
CA VAL A 125 -4.85 -11.68 -13.98
C VAL A 125 -5.18 -12.89 -14.86
N THR A 126 -4.27 -13.30 -15.75
CA THR A 126 -4.50 -14.45 -16.64
C THR A 126 -4.61 -15.75 -15.86
N ALA A 127 -3.80 -15.97 -14.84
CA ALA A 127 -3.89 -17.17 -13.99
C ALA A 127 -5.24 -17.26 -13.25
N ALA A 128 -5.78 -16.12 -12.84
CA ALA A 128 -7.08 -16.03 -12.17
C ALA A 128 -8.28 -16.20 -13.12
N LYS A 129 -8.12 -16.06 -14.44
CA LYS A 129 -9.24 -16.22 -15.39
C LYS A 129 -9.86 -17.61 -15.30
N GLY A 130 -11.17 -17.68 -15.53
CA GLY A 130 -11.91 -18.95 -15.48
C GLY A 130 -12.02 -19.54 -14.07
N SER A 131 -12.07 -18.69 -13.06
CA SER A 131 -12.32 -19.03 -11.65
C SER A 131 -13.40 -18.09 -11.09
N SER A 132 -13.69 -18.20 -9.80
CA SER A 132 -14.59 -17.32 -9.02
C SER A 132 -13.93 -16.02 -8.56
N VAL A 133 -12.91 -15.51 -9.27
CA VAL A 133 -12.30 -14.21 -8.96
C VAL A 133 -13.32 -13.08 -9.11
N VAL A 134 -13.42 -12.21 -8.09
CA VAL A 134 -14.37 -11.08 -8.07
C VAL A 134 -13.71 -9.71 -8.03
N ALA A 135 -12.43 -9.63 -7.65
CA ALA A 135 -11.68 -8.38 -7.58
C ALA A 135 -10.16 -8.60 -7.70
N TYR A 136 -9.45 -7.51 -7.99
CA TYR A 136 -7.99 -7.45 -8.01
C TYR A 136 -7.55 -6.23 -7.20
N ALA A 137 -6.77 -6.44 -6.15
CA ALA A 137 -6.04 -5.38 -5.48
C ALA A 137 -4.65 -5.29 -6.11
N PHE A 138 -4.22 -4.09 -6.53
CA PHE A 138 -2.91 -3.95 -7.16
C PHE A 138 -1.77 -4.22 -6.16
N ASP A 139 -1.87 -3.71 -4.95
CA ASP A 139 -0.91 -3.90 -3.86
C ASP A 139 -1.56 -3.55 -2.51
N ASP A 140 -0.91 -3.89 -1.40
CA ASP A 140 -1.22 -3.40 -0.06
C ASP A 140 -0.28 -2.23 0.30
N GLU A 141 -0.68 -1.33 1.20
CA GLU A 141 0.20 -0.31 1.79
C GLU A 141 1.15 0.41 0.79
N ILE A 142 0.59 0.97 -0.28
CA ILE A 142 1.35 1.68 -1.32
C ILE A 142 2.23 2.74 -0.65
N SER A 143 3.54 2.70 -0.92
CA SER A 143 4.52 3.53 -0.21
C SER A 143 4.51 4.96 -0.74
N THR A 144 3.47 5.73 -0.42
CA THR A 144 3.47 7.20 -0.43
C THR A 144 4.05 7.78 0.86
N GLY A 145 4.24 6.92 1.86
CA GLY A 145 4.88 7.14 3.14
C GLY A 145 5.46 5.83 3.66
N ASN A 146 6.13 5.89 4.80
CA ASN A 146 6.51 4.74 5.61
C ASN A 146 5.88 4.90 6.99
N PHE A 147 4.84 4.10 7.27
CA PHE A 147 4.00 4.23 8.46
C PHE A 147 3.41 5.65 8.56
N THR A 148 3.77 6.42 9.59
CA THR A 148 3.30 7.82 9.78
C THR A 148 4.27 8.86 9.24
N SER A 149 5.35 8.44 8.56
CA SER A 149 6.37 9.36 8.04
C SER A 149 6.27 9.51 6.52
N PRO A 150 6.29 10.74 5.98
CA PRO A 150 6.40 10.93 4.54
C PRO A 150 7.76 10.42 4.05
N ILE A 151 7.79 9.92 2.81
CA ILE A 151 9.00 9.54 2.07
C ILE A 151 8.99 10.26 0.74
N GLU A 152 10.17 10.47 0.14
CA GLU A 152 10.24 11.13 -1.16
C GLU A 152 9.40 10.41 -2.21
N THR A 153 8.60 11.17 -2.97
CA THR A 153 7.63 10.61 -3.90
C THR A 153 8.31 10.08 -5.15
N ASP A 154 8.91 10.94 -5.97
CA ASP A 154 9.76 10.54 -7.10
C ASP A 154 10.49 11.72 -7.78
N GLY A 155 11.83 11.71 -7.74
CA GLY A 155 12.71 12.63 -8.46
C GLY A 155 13.06 12.24 -9.90
N HIS A 156 12.43 11.21 -10.48
CA HIS A 156 12.68 10.83 -11.88
C HIS A 156 12.44 12.02 -12.83
N PRO A 157 13.27 12.26 -13.85
CA PRO A 157 13.14 13.44 -14.74
C PRO A 157 11.75 13.59 -15.39
N LEU A 158 11.12 12.47 -15.76
CA LEU A 158 9.75 12.47 -16.30
C LEU A 158 8.69 12.85 -15.24
N SER A 159 8.90 12.47 -13.98
CA SER A 159 8.05 12.87 -12.86
C SER A 159 8.15 14.38 -12.62
N VAL A 160 9.38 14.91 -12.56
CA VAL A 160 9.65 16.35 -12.40
C VAL A 160 9.07 17.16 -13.56
N ALA A 161 9.21 16.69 -14.80
CA ALA A 161 8.59 17.32 -15.95
C ALA A 161 7.05 17.33 -15.85
N GLY A 162 6.44 16.25 -15.36
CA GLY A 162 5.01 16.18 -15.08
C GLY A 162 4.56 17.16 -13.99
N TYR A 163 5.32 17.25 -12.90
CA TYR A 163 5.11 18.21 -11.82
C TYR A 163 5.11 19.66 -12.33
N ARG A 164 6.08 20.03 -13.18
CA ARG A 164 6.14 21.37 -13.79
C ARG A 164 4.92 21.68 -14.65
N LYS A 165 4.47 20.72 -15.46
CA LYS A 165 3.24 20.86 -16.26
C LYS A 165 2.00 21.01 -15.37
N PHE A 166 1.93 20.25 -14.28
CA PHE A 166 0.85 20.37 -13.31
C PHE A 166 0.84 21.77 -12.68
N LEU A 167 1.97 22.26 -12.20
CA LEU A 167 2.10 23.63 -11.68
C LEU A 167 1.70 24.68 -12.70
N GLN A 168 2.14 24.53 -13.96
CA GLN A 168 1.73 25.43 -15.04
C GLN A 168 0.22 25.42 -15.24
N SER A 169 -0.43 24.25 -15.16
CA SER A 169 -1.88 24.13 -15.33
C SER A 169 -2.68 24.82 -14.24
N ILE A 170 -2.21 24.80 -12.98
CA ILE A 170 -2.95 25.36 -11.84
C ILE A 170 -2.64 26.84 -11.59
N TYR A 171 -1.41 27.30 -11.87
CA TYR A 171 -1.03 28.69 -11.67
C TYR A 171 -1.16 29.54 -12.93
N GLY A 172 -1.07 28.94 -14.12
CA GLY A 172 -1.15 29.60 -15.43
C GLY A 172 0.12 30.35 -15.82
N THR A 173 0.68 31.19 -14.93
CA THR A 173 1.91 31.95 -15.17
C THR A 173 2.93 31.72 -14.07
N ILE A 174 4.22 31.88 -14.43
CA ILE A 174 5.31 31.74 -13.44
C ILE A 174 5.24 32.81 -12.36
N ASP A 175 4.79 34.02 -12.69
CA ASP A 175 4.62 35.11 -11.72
C ASP A 175 3.60 34.77 -10.63
N ARG A 176 2.50 34.09 -11.00
CA ARG A 176 1.49 33.64 -10.02
C ARG A 176 2.05 32.56 -9.09
N LEU A 177 2.82 31.62 -9.63
CA LEU A 177 3.51 30.62 -8.82
C LEU A 177 4.53 31.28 -7.88
N ASN A 178 5.35 32.20 -8.41
CA ASN A 178 6.36 32.93 -7.65
C ASN A 178 5.74 33.75 -6.51
N ALA A 179 4.61 34.41 -6.77
CA ALA A 179 3.86 35.12 -5.74
C ALA A 179 3.32 34.18 -4.66
N GLN A 180 2.80 33.00 -5.03
CA GLN A 180 2.28 32.02 -4.07
C GLN A 180 3.39 31.38 -3.23
N TYR A 181 4.53 31.03 -3.84
CA TYR A 181 5.60 30.27 -3.19
C TYR A 181 6.68 31.16 -2.57
N GLY A 182 6.64 32.48 -2.80
CA GLY A 182 7.68 33.40 -2.38
C GLY A 182 9.02 33.14 -3.08
N THR A 183 8.97 32.80 -4.37
CA THR A 183 10.13 32.44 -5.19
C THR A 183 10.35 33.42 -6.34
N SER A 184 11.44 33.23 -7.09
CA SER A 184 11.81 34.07 -8.24
C SER A 184 12.29 33.22 -9.43
N TYR A 185 11.58 32.12 -9.71
CA TYR A 185 11.90 31.26 -10.85
C TYR A 185 11.72 32.01 -12.18
N ALA A 186 12.66 31.84 -13.10
CA ALA A 186 12.61 32.46 -14.43
C ALA A 186 11.52 31.84 -15.34
N GLY A 187 11.10 30.60 -15.06
CA GLY A 187 10.10 29.86 -15.81
C GLY A 187 9.78 28.52 -15.15
N PHE A 188 8.73 27.83 -15.61
CA PHE A 188 8.32 26.54 -15.05
C PHE A 188 9.42 25.47 -15.16
N ASP A 189 10.27 25.54 -16.19
CA ASP A 189 11.39 24.60 -16.39
C ASP A 189 12.49 24.72 -15.33
N ALA A 190 12.56 25.84 -14.60
CA ALA A 190 13.51 26.06 -13.51
C ALA A 190 12.96 25.63 -12.14
N VAL A 191 11.69 25.23 -12.07
CA VAL A 191 11.05 24.84 -10.80
C VAL A 191 11.50 23.45 -10.40
N GLU A 192 11.99 23.29 -9.18
CA GLU A 192 12.36 22.00 -8.60
C GLU A 192 11.42 21.65 -7.43
N PRO A 193 11.02 20.37 -7.27
CA PRO A 193 10.32 19.94 -6.06
C PRO A 193 11.23 20.07 -4.83
N LYS A 194 10.63 20.32 -3.66
CA LYS A 194 11.34 20.32 -2.37
C LYS A 194 11.14 18.98 -1.68
N SER A 195 12.19 18.48 -1.03
CA SER A 195 12.10 17.25 -0.24
C SER A 195 11.28 17.47 1.04
N TYR A 196 10.69 16.41 1.58
CA TYR A 196 9.92 16.48 2.82
C TYR A 196 10.79 16.88 4.01
N GLU A 197 12.04 16.40 4.08
CA GLU A 197 12.94 16.78 5.17
C GLU A 197 13.36 18.26 5.06
N ALA A 198 13.58 18.78 3.85
CA ALA A 198 13.86 20.19 3.67
C ALA A 198 12.67 21.06 4.14
N VAL A 199 11.43 20.63 3.90
CA VAL A 199 10.24 21.31 4.45
C VAL A 199 10.18 21.15 5.97
N ARG A 200 10.46 19.95 6.50
CA ARG A 200 10.37 19.64 7.93
C ARG A 200 11.30 20.50 8.78
N GLU A 201 12.51 20.82 8.30
CA GLU A 201 13.44 21.71 8.99
C GLU A 201 12.87 23.12 9.21
N HIS A 202 11.91 23.54 8.38
CA HIS A 202 11.24 24.83 8.48
C HIS A 202 9.93 24.78 9.27
N LEU A 203 9.44 23.58 9.63
CA LEU A 203 8.27 23.40 10.49
C LEU A 203 8.69 23.60 11.94
N LYS A 204 8.44 24.80 12.47
CA LYS A 204 8.55 25.04 13.90
C LYS A 204 7.30 24.50 14.63
N PRO A 205 7.42 23.95 15.84
CA PRO A 205 6.26 23.39 16.58
C PRO A 205 5.10 24.37 16.79
N ASP A 206 5.40 25.67 16.90
CA ASP A 206 4.44 26.77 17.01
C ASP A 206 3.76 27.15 15.67
N ALA A 207 4.29 26.66 14.55
CA ALA A 207 3.76 26.90 13.20
C ALA A 207 2.89 25.74 12.67
N LEU A 208 2.83 24.59 13.36
CA LEU A 208 2.10 23.41 12.89
C LEU A 208 0.58 23.66 12.67
N GLY A 209 -0.03 24.58 13.41
CA GLY A 209 -1.43 25.00 13.19
C GLY A 209 -1.64 25.97 12.02
N ARG A 210 -0.57 26.47 11.39
CA ARG A 210 -0.61 27.41 10.25
C ARG A 210 -0.19 26.78 8.93
N VAL A 211 0.39 25.58 8.97
CA VAL A 211 0.71 24.80 7.77
C VAL A 211 -0.48 23.90 7.47
N ASN A 212 -1.58 24.50 7.02
CA ASN A 212 -2.68 23.75 6.42
C ASN A 212 -2.47 23.65 4.91
N LEU A 213 -2.83 22.46 4.42
CA LEU A 213 -3.04 22.06 3.03
C LEU A 213 -3.63 23.16 2.15
#